data_AF-V7D5I9-F1
#
_entry.id   AF-V7D5I9-F1
#
_cell.length_a   1.000
_cell.length_b   1.000
_cell.length_c   1.000
_cell.angle_alpha   90.00
_cell.angle_beta   90.00
_cell.angle_gamma   90.00
#
_symmetry.space_group_name_H-M   'P 1'
#
loop_
_entity.id
_entity.type
_entity.pdbx_description
1 polymer ?
#
loop_
_entity_poly.entity_id
_entity_poly.type
_entity_poly.pdbx_seq_one_letter_code
_entity_poly.pdbx_strand_id
1 'polypeptide(L)'
;MFNETEMKVVPAYFAKNPAGMSVPFIVSLMLVDADHKPALPPSVETSIDRTAGITGAEGVALANVYDTDDLRALAVNSINRAHGLKELAIVLFRCQSAPTAEQLMTVLNDCFELSLVKDIAARGSDE
;
A
#
# COMPACT_ATOMS: atom_id res chain seq x y z
N MET A 1 23.41 6.57 -11.01
CA MET A 1 22.49 7.32 -11.89
C MET A 1 21.26 6.44 -12.01
N PHE A 2 20.18 6.76 -11.29
CA PHE A 2 18.89 6.07 -11.45
C PHE A 2 18.38 6.38 -12.86
N ASN A 3 17.99 5.35 -13.59
CA ASN A 3 17.55 5.46 -14.98
C ASN A 3 16.04 5.75 -14.97
N GLU A 4 15.58 6.79 -15.67
CA GLU A 4 14.17 7.24 -15.70
C GLU A 4 13.18 6.23 -16.32
N THR A 5 13.66 5.06 -16.75
CA THR A 5 12.89 3.88 -17.17
C THR A 5 12.68 2.85 -16.04
N GLU A 6 13.24 3.07 -14.85
CA GLU A 6 13.01 2.27 -13.64
C GLU A 6 11.61 2.53 -13.07
N MET A 7 11.00 1.49 -12.49
CA MET A 7 9.62 1.38 -12.02
C MET A 7 8.98 2.72 -11.56
N LYS A 8 8.14 3.32 -12.42
CA LYS A 8 7.56 4.66 -12.20
C LYS A 8 6.58 4.73 -11.02
N VAL A 9 5.97 3.60 -10.66
CA VAL A 9 4.99 3.46 -9.58
C VAL A 9 5.08 2.06 -8.98
N VAL A 10 4.92 1.95 -7.66
CA VAL A 10 4.58 0.68 -7.00
C VAL A 10 3.08 0.40 -7.11
N PRO A 11 2.64 -0.87 -7.23
CA PRO A 11 1.23 -1.20 -7.28
C PRO A 11 0.54 -0.87 -5.94
N ALA A 12 -0.65 -0.30 -6.03
CA ALA A 12 -1.57 -0.15 -4.91
C ALA A 12 -2.74 -1.13 -5.07
N TYR A 13 -3.26 -1.61 -3.95
CA TYR A 13 -4.32 -2.60 -3.90
C TYR A 13 -5.43 -2.14 -2.95
N PHE A 14 -6.66 -2.55 -3.21
CA PHE A 14 -7.72 -2.53 -2.20
C PHE A 14 -7.71 -3.83 -1.42
N ALA A 15 -7.72 -3.72 -0.09
CA ALA A 15 -8.12 -4.79 0.82
C ALA A 15 -9.59 -4.60 1.13
N LYS A 16 -10.44 -5.51 0.62
CA LYS A 16 -11.88 -5.48 0.86
C LYS A 16 -12.24 -6.48 1.94
N ASN A 17 -12.94 -6.01 2.97
CA ASN A 17 -13.42 -6.85 4.05
C ASN A 17 -14.76 -7.51 3.70
N PRO A 18 -15.21 -8.52 4.48
CA PRO A 18 -16.49 -9.19 4.23
C PRO A 18 -17.72 -8.27 4.30
N ALA A 19 -17.62 -7.12 4.97
CA ALA A 19 -18.67 -6.10 5.02
C ALA A 19 -18.71 -5.22 3.75
N GLY A 20 -17.83 -5.47 2.77
CA GLY A 20 -17.80 -4.78 1.48
C GLY A 20 -17.06 -3.46 1.49
N MET A 21 -16.47 -3.06 2.62
CA MET A 21 -15.66 -1.85 2.71
C MET A 21 -14.23 -2.14 2.22
N SER A 22 -13.64 -1.20 1.49
CA SER A 22 -12.30 -1.32 0.91
C SER A 22 -11.34 -0.28 1.47
N VAL A 23 -10.13 -0.68 1.85
CA VAL A 23 -9.02 0.22 2.18
C VAL A 23 -7.94 0.10 1.12
N PRO A 24 -7.48 1.20 0.50
CA PRO A 24 -6.31 1.16 -0.36
C PRO A 24 -5.04 0.95 0.47
N PHE A 25 -4.13 0.11 0.01
CA PHE A 25 -2.83 -0.09 0.63
C PHE A 25 -1.71 -0.23 -0.40
N ILE A 26 -0.50 0.07 0.06
CA ILE A 26 0.76 -0.05 -0.68
C ILE A 26 1.74 -0.81 0.20
N VAL A 27 2.51 -1.73 -0.39
CA VAL A 27 3.63 -2.41 0.25
C VAL A 27 4.93 -1.88 -0.34
N SER A 28 5.85 -1.47 0.52
CA SER A 28 7.17 -0.97 0.15
C SER A 28 8.23 -1.47 1.13
N LEU A 29 9.49 -1.49 0.70
CA LEU A 29 10.60 -1.72 1.60
C LEU A 29 10.91 -0.46 2.42
N MET A 30 11.29 -0.67 3.67
CA MET A 30 11.81 0.39 4.53
C MET A 30 13.20 0.76 4.03
N LEU A 31 13.31 1.94 3.42
CA LEU A 31 14.59 2.50 3.01
C LEU A 31 15.04 3.59 3.98
N VAL A 32 16.35 3.78 4.03
CA VAL A 32 16.97 4.89 4.75
C VAL A 32 17.82 5.72 3.79
N ASP A 33 17.91 7.02 4.05
CA ASP A 33 18.80 7.91 3.33
C ASP A 33 20.26 7.80 3.83
N ALA A 34 21.14 8.64 3.29
CA ALA A 34 22.56 8.70 3.68
C ALA A 34 22.76 9.10 5.16
N ASP A 35 21.78 9.77 5.78
CA ASP A 35 21.76 10.15 7.19
C ASP A 35 21.14 9.06 8.09
N HIS A 36 20.81 7.88 7.53
CA HIS A 36 20.12 6.78 8.21
C HIS A 36 18.69 7.14 8.68
N LYS A 37 18.05 8.13 8.05
CA LYS A 37 16.66 8.49 8.33
C LYS A 37 15.72 7.73 7.40
N PRO A 38 14.50 7.37 7.85
CA PRO A 38 13.51 6.74 6.98
C PRO A 38 13.22 7.62 5.76
N ALA A 39 13.35 7.03 4.57
CA ALA A 39 13.10 7.71 3.30
C ALA A 39 12.03 6.97 2.50
N LEU A 40 11.19 7.72 1.79
CA LEU A 40 10.25 7.16 0.83
C LEU A 40 10.86 7.23 -0.57
N PRO A 41 10.92 6.12 -1.32
CA PRO A 41 11.29 6.16 -2.72
C PRO A 41 10.33 7.06 -3.52
N PRO A 42 10.80 7.82 -4.52
CA PRO A 42 9.94 8.64 -5.38
C PRO A 42 8.79 7.85 -6.05
N SER A 43 9.02 6.57 -6.36
CA SER A 43 8.01 5.67 -6.93
C SER A 43 6.88 5.34 -5.94
N VAL A 44 7.16 5.36 -4.63
CA VAL A 44 6.16 5.16 -3.58
C VAL A 44 5.35 6.43 -3.35
N GLU A 45 6.01 7.60 -3.34
CA GLU A 45 5.33 8.90 -3.28
C GLU A 45 4.37 9.07 -4.45
N THR A 46 4.83 8.80 -5.67
CA THR A 46 3.99 8.87 -6.89
C THR A 46 2.79 7.91 -6.78
N SER A 47 2.97 6.72 -6.20
CA SER A 47 1.88 5.78 -6.00
C SER A 47 0.88 6.22 -4.94
N ILE A 48 1.33 6.87 -3.87
CA ILE A 48 0.45 7.47 -2.87
C ILE A 48 -0.42 8.54 -3.54
N ASP A 49 0.19 9.49 -4.26
CA ASP A 49 -0.53 10.58 -4.91
C ASP A 49 -1.55 10.06 -5.92
N ARG A 50 -1.16 9.08 -6.74
CA ARG A 50 -2.06 8.44 -7.71
C ARG A 50 -3.21 7.72 -7.01
N THR A 51 -2.92 6.99 -5.93
CA THR A 51 -3.93 6.26 -5.18
C THR A 51 -4.89 7.22 -4.50
N ALA A 52 -4.40 8.32 -3.93
CA ALA A 52 -5.22 9.38 -3.35
C ALA A 52 -6.14 9.99 -4.42
N GLY A 53 -5.61 10.31 -5.60
CA GLY A 53 -6.41 10.82 -6.73
C GLY A 53 -7.52 9.88 -7.21
N ILE A 54 -7.28 8.56 -7.19
CA ILE A 54 -8.28 7.55 -7.61
C ILE A 54 -9.32 7.29 -6.52
N THR A 55 -8.88 7.24 -5.26
CA THR A 55 -9.71 6.76 -4.14
C THR A 55 -10.38 7.88 -3.34
N GLY A 56 -9.91 9.12 -3.50
CA GLY A 56 -10.28 10.24 -2.64
C GLY A 56 -9.72 10.13 -1.22
N ALA A 57 -8.70 9.28 -0.99
CA ALA A 57 -8.06 9.18 0.31
C ALA A 57 -7.34 10.48 0.68
N GLU A 58 -7.54 10.96 1.91
CA GLU A 58 -7.03 12.26 2.39
C GLU A 58 -5.75 12.13 3.21
N GLY A 59 -5.32 10.92 3.51
CA GLY A 59 -4.12 10.67 4.31
C GLY A 59 -3.48 9.31 4.10
N VAL A 60 -2.31 9.14 4.72
CA VAL A 60 -1.54 7.89 4.71
C VAL A 60 -1.35 7.39 6.15
N ALA A 61 -1.85 6.19 6.42
CA ALA A 61 -1.61 5.47 7.66
C ALA A 61 -0.37 4.59 7.53
N LEU A 62 0.72 4.99 8.20
CA LEU A 62 1.97 4.22 8.17
C LEU A 62 1.88 2.97 9.05
N ALA A 63 2.43 1.86 8.55
CA ALA A 63 2.65 0.63 9.30
C ALA A 63 4.07 0.11 9.01
N ASN A 64 4.96 0.18 10.01
CA ASN A 64 6.26 -0.48 9.91
C ASN A 64 6.08 -1.97 10.17
N VAL A 65 6.72 -2.80 9.37
CA VAL A 65 6.59 -4.26 9.45
C VAL A 65 7.99 -4.86 9.59
N TYR A 66 8.25 -5.45 10.74
CA TYR A 66 9.51 -6.07 11.09
C TYR A 66 9.42 -7.59 10.96
N ASP A 67 10.56 -8.25 10.77
CA ASP A 67 10.62 -9.70 10.57
C ASP A 67 10.13 -10.50 11.79
N THR A 68 10.03 -9.86 12.97
CA THR A 68 9.56 -10.47 14.23
C THR A 68 8.08 -10.24 14.52
N ASP A 69 7.39 -9.46 13.70
CA ASP A 69 6.00 -9.11 13.95
C ASP A 69 5.05 -10.29 13.70
N ASP A 70 3.93 -10.32 14.44
CA ASP A 70 2.76 -11.11 14.02
C ASP A 70 2.11 -10.42 12.82
N LEU A 71 2.50 -10.85 11.62
CA LEU A 71 2.04 -10.25 10.36
C LEU A 71 0.52 -10.29 10.21
N ARG A 72 -0.15 -11.33 10.71
CA ARG A 72 -1.61 -11.45 10.62
C ARG A 72 -2.30 -10.43 11.51
N ALA A 73 -1.90 -10.36 12.77
CA ALA A 73 -2.44 -9.36 13.68
C ALA A 73 -2.15 -7.93 13.18
N LEU A 74 -0.93 -7.68 12.69
CA LEU A 74 -0.52 -6.37 12.18
C LEU A 74 -1.34 -5.96 10.96
N ALA A 75 -1.50 -6.85 9.97
CA ALA A 75 -2.25 -6.57 8.75
C ALA A 75 -3.72 -6.24 9.07
N VAL A 76 -4.38 -7.10 9.86
CA VAL A 76 -5.78 -6.91 10.24
C VAL A 76 -5.97 -5.61 11.02
N ASN A 77 -5.12 -5.35 12.01
CA ASN A 77 -5.22 -4.13 12.81
C ASN A 77 -4.97 -2.86 11.99
N SER A 78 -4.03 -2.89 11.05
CA SER A 78 -3.70 -1.74 10.22
C SER A 78 -4.85 -1.38 9.26
N ILE A 79 -5.43 -2.38 8.59
CA ILE A 79 -6.59 -2.19 7.71
C ILE A 79 -7.83 -1.74 8.50
N ASN A 80 -8.15 -2.40 9.62
CA ASN A 80 -9.30 -2.04 10.46
C ASN A 80 -9.16 -0.64 11.06
N ARG A 81 -7.95 -0.25 11.45
CA ARG A 81 -7.70 1.11 11.94
C ARG A 81 -7.93 2.14 10.85
N ALA A 82 -7.44 1.90 9.62
CA ALA A 82 -7.65 2.80 8.50
C ALA A 82 -9.13 2.93 8.11
N HIS A 83 -9.91 1.84 8.22
CA HIS A 83 -11.36 1.91 8.11
C HIS A 83 -12.03 2.78 9.17
N GLY A 84 -11.51 2.78 10.40
CA GLY A 84 -12.08 3.53 11.51
C GLY A 84 -11.77 5.03 11.48
N LEU A 85 -10.95 5.50 10.55
CA LEU A 85 -10.68 6.93 10.36
C LEU A 85 -11.89 7.61 9.71
N LYS A 86 -12.17 8.85 10.10
CA LYS A 86 -13.28 9.64 9.54
C LYS A 86 -13.10 9.90 8.05
N GLU A 87 -11.86 10.07 7.63
CA GLU A 87 -11.44 10.24 6.24
C GLU A 87 -10.75 8.95 5.79
N LEU A 88 -10.97 8.56 4.53
CA LEU A 88 -10.33 7.38 3.96
C LEU A 88 -8.81 7.58 3.95
N ALA A 89 -8.07 6.59 4.45
CA ALA A 89 -6.60 6.61 4.42
C ALA A 89 -6.03 5.46 3.60
N ILE A 90 -4.90 5.72 2.95
CA ILE A 90 -4.06 4.69 2.32
C ILE A 90 -3.19 4.07 3.41
N VAL A 91 -3.18 2.74 3.52
CA VAL A 91 -2.22 2.06 4.41
C VAL A 91 -0.90 1.85 3.68
N LEU A 92 0.18 2.43 4.18
CA LEU A 92 1.52 2.18 3.67
C LEU A 92 2.25 1.23 4.61
N PHE A 93 2.41 -0.02 4.16
CA PHE A 93 3.24 -1.01 4.83
C PHE A 93 4.70 -0.83 4.40
N ARG A 94 5.57 -0.54 5.37
CA ARG A 94 7.03 -0.42 5.19
C ARG A 94 7.72 -1.62 5.79
N CYS A 95 8.08 -2.58 4.95
CA CYS A 95 8.64 -3.86 5.34
C CYS A 95 10.16 -3.77 5.50
N GLN A 96 10.67 -4.33 6.59
CA GLN A 96 12.10 -4.39 6.88
C GLN A 96 12.89 -5.14 5.79
N SER A 97 12.27 -6.14 5.16
CA SER A 97 12.92 -7.02 4.19
C SER A 97 11.94 -7.44 3.09
N ALA A 98 12.49 -7.88 1.94
CA ALA A 98 11.69 -8.43 0.85
C ALA A 98 10.92 -9.70 1.25
N PRO A 99 11.52 -10.67 1.98
CA PRO A 99 10.77 -11.82 2.51
C PRO A 99 9.57 -11.41 3.36
N THR A 100 9.73 -10.38 4.22
CA THR A 100 8.62 -9.87 5.04
C THR A 100 7.53 -9.22 4.20
N ALA A 101 7.88 -8.52 3.12
CA ALA A 101 6.89 -7.98 2.17
C ALA A 101 6.10 -9.08 1.45
N GLU A 102 6.78 -10.15 1.02
CA GLU A 102 6.13 -11.31 0.38
C GLU A 102 5.17 -12.01 1.35
N GLN A 103 5.63 -12.32 2.57
CA GLN A 103 4.81 -12.95 3.59
C GLN A 103 3.61 -12.09 3.99
N LEU A 104 3.81 -10.77 4.12
CA LEU A 104 2.72 -9.83 4.39
C LEU A 104 1.68 -9.84 3.26
N MET A 105 2.11 -9.88 1.99
CA MET A 105 1.19 -9.98 0.85
C MET A 105 0.39 -11.29 0.88
N THR A 106 1.00 -12.42 1.24
CA THR A 106 0.28 -13.69 1.44
C THR A 106 -0.78 -13.54 2.54
N VAL A 107 -0.42 -12.97 3.68
CA VAL A 107 -1.32 -12.76 4.81
C VAL A 107 -2.49 -11.82 4.44
N LEU A 108 -2.22 -10.74 3.72
CA LEU A 108 -3.25 -9.82 3.24
C LEU A 108 -4.23 -10.52 2.30
N ASN A 109 -3.73 -11.36 1.39
CA ASN A 109 -4.54 -12.13 0.47
C ASN A 109 -5.39 -13.21 1.17
N ASP A 110 -4.91 -13.76 2.27
CA ASP A 110 -5.66 -14.72 3.08
C ASP A 110 -6.76 -14.04 3.93
N CYS A 111 -6.56 -12.78 4.32
CA CYS A 111 -7.48 -12.07 5.22
C CYS A 111 -8.53 -11.24 4.49
N PHE A 112 -8.24 -10.81 3.26
CA PHE A 112 -9.04 -9.84 2.52
C PHE A 112 -9.17 -10.23 1.05
N GLU A 113 -10.28 -9.81 0.42
CA GLU A 113 -10.40 -9.86 -1.03
C GLU A 113 -9.54 -8.73 -1.61
N LEU A 114 -8.46 -9.08 -2.32
CA LEU A 114 -7.53 -8.12 -2.91
C LEU A 114 -7.91 -7.77 -4.35
N SER A 115 -7.85 -6.48 -4.68
CA SER A 115 -7.96 -6.02 -6.06
C SER A 115 -6.99 -4.87 -6.34
N LEU A 116 -6.53 -4.72 -7.58
CA LEU A 116 -5.65 -3.60 -7.93
C LEU A 116 -6.42 -2.28 -7.93
N VAL A 117 -5.82 -1.24 -7.36
CA VAL A 117 -6.28 0.14 -7.56
C VAL A 117 -5.96 0.51 -9.01
N LYS A 118 -7.00 0.69 -9.82
CA LYS A 118 -6.88 1.07 -11.23
C LYS A 118 -7.64 2.36 -11.47
N ASP A 119 -7.12 3.14 -12.41
CA ASP A 119 -7.83 4.29 -12.94
C ASP A 119 -9.05 3.80 -13.74
N ILE A 120 -10.20 4.45 -13.60
CA ILE A 120 -11.44 4.04 -14.28
C ILE A 120 -11.36 4.38 -15.79
N ALA A 121 -10.37 5.18 -16.22
CA ALA A 121 -10.13 5.52 -17.61
C ALA A 121 -9.43 4.40 -18.41
N ALA A 122 -10.14 3.27 -18.63
CA ALA A 122 -9.86 2.33 -19.73
C ALA A 122 -11.10 1.48 -20.10
N ARG A 123 -12.30 2.05 -19.99
CA ARG A 123 -13.49 1.55 -20.70
C ARG A 123 -13.95 2.62 -21.68
N GLY A 124 -13.48 2.53 -22.91
CA GLY A 124 -13.92 3.40 -23.99
C GLY A 124 -12.85 3.62 -25.05
N SER A 125 -12.52 2.57 -25.80
CA SER A 125 -11.93 2.60 -27.14
C SER A 125 -11.76 1.16 -27.60
N ASP A 126 -12.87 0.51 -27.92
CA ASP A 126 -12.94 -0.66 -28.81
C ASP A 126 -14.37 -0.65 -29.36
N GLU A 127 -14.62 0.29 -30.28
CA GLU A 127 -15.60 0.14 -31.36
C GLU A 127 -14.87 -0.33 -32.61
#